data_AF-A0A644ZLR5-F1
#
_entry.id   AF-A0A644ZLR5-F1
#
_cell.length_a   1.000
_cell.length_b   1.000
_cell.length_c   1.000
_cell.angle_alpha   90.00
_cell.angle_beta   90.00
_cell.angle_gamma   90.00
#
_symmetry.space_group_name_H-M   'P 1'
#
loop_
_entity.id
_entity.type
_entity.pdbx_description
1 polymer ?
#
loop_
_entity_poly.entity_id
_entity_poly.type
_entity_poly.pdbx_seq_one_letter_code
_entity_poly.pdbx_strand_id
1 'polypeptide(L)'
;MGIGILIGNVVSNILGENVLGTMKMNGNNIIYKLIIQIPPTVFIMYFLKKYYPWEDLSFPSKDLKRFIWFVPYLIVLVFMVGKFITELSEHVSTYDSSIYLLIIIIFIGTAMAGFCEEVIFRGIILNSFKSEKSYIIAMIISSLGFSIVHITTIVMGNSLIDALITVFYSSLLGFAFVGLAMKMNNIWPLIIFHFIWNFILFASESLQLEISMAAGICNVMNIFMAIILWVVVIVEEKRKHRKKTILAN
;
A
#
# COMPACT_ATOMS: atom_id res chain seq x y z
N MET A 1 13.72 22.03 9.85
CA MET A 1 14.90 21.14 9.82
C MET A 1 15.21 20.51 11.17
N GLY A 2 15.06 21.20 12.31
CA GLY A 2 15.53 20.71 13.62
C GLY A 2 14.71 19.62 14.32
N ILE A 3 13.36 19.62 14.25
CA ILE A 3 12.54 18.71 15.09
C ILE A 3 12.60 17.27 14.61
N GLY A 4 12.55 17.02 13.30
CA GLY A 4 12.62 15.67 12.73
C GLY A 4 13.98 15.01 12.96
N ILE A 5 15.07 15.79 12.85
CA ILE A 5 16.43 15.34 13.16
C ILE A 5 16.58 15.09 14.67
N LEU A 6 15.98 15.92 15.52
CA LEU A 6 16.02 15.72 16.97
C LEU A 6 15.29 14.44 17.40
N ILE A 7 14.08 14.21 16.87
CA ILE A 7 13.33 12.97 17.13
C ILE A 7 14.05 11.77 16.54
N GLY A 8 14.54 11.88 15.30
CA GLY A 8 15.36 10.84 14.66
C GLY A 8 16.59 10.49 15.51
N ASN A 9 17.31 11.49 16.04
CA ASN A 9 18.47 11.29 16.89
C ASN A 9 18.12 10.71 18.27
N VAL A 10 16.99 11.10 18.87
CA VAL A 10 16.52 10.52 20.15
C VAL A 10 16.12 9.06 19.97
N VAL A 11 15.36 8.74 18.92
CA VAL A 11 14.97 7.37 18.60
C VAL A 11 16.22 6.57 18.19
N SER A 12 17.19 7.18 17.49
CA SER A 12 18.46 6.57 17.10
C SER A 12 19.33 6.25 18.32
N ASN A 13 19.34 7.12 19.33
CA ASN A 13 20.04 6.87 20.59
C ASN A 13 19.37 5.80 21.45
N ILE A 14 18.05 5.61 21.32
CA ILE A 14 17.30 4.59 22.09
C ILE A 14 17.33 3.23 21.39
N LEU A 15 17.24 3.21 20.06
CA LEU A 15 17.16 1.97 19.28
C LEU A 15 18.51 1.55 18.66
N GLY A 16 19.45 2.48 18.50
CA GLY A 16 20.74 2.32 17.82
C GLY A 16 20.74 2.90 16.40
N GLU A 17 21.86 3.51 15.96
CA GLU A 17 21.99 4.13 14.62
C GLU A 17 21.72 3.15 13.45
N ASN A 18 21.91 1.86 13.70
CA ASN A 18 21.64 0.81 12.72
C ASN A 18 20.12 0.59 12.47
N VAL A 19 19.25 1.05 13.37
CA VAL A 19 17.79 0.81 13.32
C VAL A 19 17.05 1.81 12.44
N LEU A 20 17.56 3.05 12.36
CA LEU A 20 16.91 4.17 11.69
C LEU A 20 17.63 4.64 10.43
N GLY A 21 18.53 3.82 9.88
CA GLY A 21 19.20 4.14 8.63
C GLY A 21 18.18 4.52 7.55
N THR A 22 18.59 5.46 6.69
CA THR A 22 17.81 6.01 5.56
C THR A 22 17.07 4.92 4.79
N MET A 23 16.03 5.25 4.00
CA MET A 23 15.40 4.26 3.13
C MET A 23 16.36 3.52 2.17
N LYS A 24 17.59 4.00 1.97
CA LYS A 24 18.66 3.25 1.30
C LYS A 24 18.91 1.91 2.00
N MET A 25 18.69 0.85 1.23
CA MET A 25 18.69 -0.52 1.70
C MET A 25 20.13 -1.01 1.96
N ASN A 26 20.49 -1.15 3.24
CA ASN A 26 21.63 -1.93 3.71
C ASN A 26 21.08 -3.11 4.53
N GLY A 27 21.72 -4.28 4.51
CA GLY A 27 21.19 -5.52 5.08
C GLY A 27 20.70 -5.39 6.53
N ASN A 28 21.39 -4.59 7.34
CA ASN A 28 21.00 -4.32 8.74
C ASN A 28 19.70 -3.49 8.84
N ASN A 29 19.52 -2.46 8.01
CA ASN A 29 18.35 -1.57 8.04
C ASN A 29 17.03 -2.31 7.74
N ILE A 30 17.07 -3.36 6.93
CA ILE A 30 15.87 -4.12 6.52
C ILE A 30 15.34 -4.99 7.67
N ILE A 31 16.25 -5.60 8.44
CA ILE A 31 15.88 -6.40 9.61
C ILE A 31 15.16 -5.54 10.64
N TYR A 32 15.67 -4.33 10.89
CA TYR A 32 15.03 -3.40 11.83
C TYR A 32 13.67 -2.91 11.36
N LYS A 33 13.50 -2.63 10.06
CA LYS A 33 12.19 -2.33 9.48
C LYS A 33 11.20 -3.47 9.69
N LEU A 34 11.63 -4.72 9.51
CA LEU A 34 10.78 -5.89 9.78
C LEU A 34 10.40 -5.98 11.27
N ILE A 35 11.37 -5.79 12.18
CA ILE A 35 11.13 -5.80 13.63
C ILE A 35 10.09 -4.73 14.02
N ILE A 36 10.20 -3.51 13.46
CA ILE A 36 9.24 -2.42 13.71
C ILE A 36 7.85 -2.74 13.14
N GLN A 37 7.76 -3.52 12.06
CA GLN A 37 6.49 -3.90 11.42
C GLN A 37 5.74 -5.02 12.16
N ILE A 38 6.42 -5.84 12.98
CA ILE A 38 5.78 -6.95 13.70
C ILE A 38 4.70 -6.46 14.69
N PRO A 39 4.98 -5.53 15.63
CA PRO A 39 3.98 -5.06 16.59
C PRO A 39 2.68 -4.51 15.97
N PRO A 40 2.69 -3.59 14.97
CA PRO A 40 1.45 -3.11 14.37
C PRO A 40 0.68 -4.21 13.65
N THR A 41 1.39 -5.19 13.05
CA THR A 41 0.75 -6.35 12.41
C THR A 41 0.07 -7.27 13.41
N VAL A 42 0.72 -7.59 14.52
CA VAL A 42 0.11 -8.40 15.60
C VAL A 42 -1.08 -7.65 16.20
N PHE A 43 -0.94 -6.35 16.42
CA PHE A 43 -2.02 -5.51 16.93
C PHE A 43 -3.23 -5.51 15.99
N ILE A 44 -3.05 -5.29 14.69
CA ILE A 44 -4.18 -5.27 13.75
C ILE A 44 -4.83 -6.64 13.64
N MET A 45 -4.06 -7.73 13.62
CA MET A 45 -4.62 -9.09 13.60
C MET A 45 -5.45 -9.39 14.86
N TYR A 46 -4.94 -9.00 16.04
CA TYR A 46 -5.68 -9.12 17.29
C TYR A 46 -6.95 -8.26 17.29
N PHE A 47 -6.83 -7.01 16.86
CA PHE A 47 -7.95 -6.06 16.79
C PHE A 47 -9.04 -6.56 15.85
N LEU A 48 -8.68 -7.04 14.66
CA LEU A 48 -9.61 -7.64 13.71
C LEU A 48 -10.31 -8.85 14.33
N LYS A 49 -9.55 -9.82 14.84
CA LYS A 49 -10.12 -11.01 15.49
C LYS A 49 -11.11 -10.67 16.61
N LYS A 50 -10.91 -9.57 17.33
CA LYS A 50 -11.75 -9.16 18.46
C LYS A 50 -12.97 -8.34 18.06
N TYR A 51 -12.86 -7.45 17.08
CA TYR A 51 -13.86 -6.42 16.81
C TYR A 51 -14.44 -6.43 15.39
N TYR A 52 -13.84 -7.16 14.45
CA TYR A 52 -14.29 -7.25 13.06
C TYR A 52 -14.45 -8.72 12.65
N PRO A 53 -15.68 -9.20 12.35
CA PRO A 53 -15.86 -10.52 11.75
C PRO A 53 -15.02 -10.58 10.47
N TRP A 54 -14.24 -11.64 10.29
CA TRP A 54 -13.41 -11.81 9.10
C TRP A 54 -14.24 -11.77 7.80
N GLU A 55 -15.51 -12.17 7.88
CA GLU A 55 -16.47 -12.04 6.79
C GLU A 55 -16.59 -10.60 6.24
N ASP A 56 -16.49 -9.57 7.10
CA ASP A 56 -16.61 -8.17 6.70
C ASP A 56 -15.37 -7.65 5.94
N LEU A 57 -14.22 -8.31 6.09
CA LEU A 57 -12.99 -8.04 5.33
C LEU A 57 -12.92 -8.85 4.03
N SER A 58 -13.63 -9.97 3.97
CA SER A 58 -13.62 -10.91 2.85
C SER A 58 -15.04 -11.22 2.38
N PHE A 59 -15.54 -10.41 1.45
CA PHE A 59 -16.61 -10.88 0.58
C PHE A 59 -16.06 -11.14 -0.82
N PRO A 60 -15.95 -12.40 -1.26
CA PRO A 60 -15.85 -12.68 -2.68
C PRO A 60 -17.19 -12.25 -3.26
N SER A 61 -17.26 -11.03 -3.81
CA SER A 61 -18.43 -10.70 -4.59
C SER A 61 -18.50 -11.76 -5.69
N LYS A 62 -19.54 -12.60 -5.69
CA LYS A 62 -19.77 -13.58 -6.77
C LYS A 62 -19.87 -12.90 -8.14
N ASP A 63 -20.08 -11.58 -8.14
CA ASP A 63 -20.05 -10.69 -9.28
C ASP A 63 -18.61 -10.38 -9.73
N LEU A 64 -17.99 -11.33 -10.42
CA LEU A 64 -16.68 -11.20 -11.06
C LEU A 64 -16.56 -9.96 -11.97
N LYS A 65 -17.68 -9.43 -12.47
CA LYS A 65 -17.68 -8.21 -13.32
C LYS A 65 -17.14 -6.99 -12.59
N ARG A 66 -17.21 -6.95 -11.25
CA ARG A 66 -16.66 -5.83 -10.46
C ARG A 66 -15.14 -5.77 -10.51
N PHE A 67 -14.47 -6.89 -10.75
CA PHE A 67 -13.03 -6.98 -10.86
C PHE A 67 -12.50 -6.48 -12.21
N ILE A 68 -13.36 -6.13 -13.18
CA ILE A 68 -12.92 -5.58 -14.47
C ILE A 68 -12.11 -4.29 -14.29
N TRP A 69 -12.45 -3.49 -13.27
CA TRP A 69 -11.74 -2.26 -12.93
C TRP A 69 -10.31 -2.51 -12.43
N PHE A 70 -10.00 -3.74 -12.03
CA PHE A 70 -8.69 -4.16 -11.55
C PHE A 70 -7.80 -4.76 -12.65
N VAL A 71 -8.35 -5.05 -13.84
CA VAL A 71 -7.61 -5.63 -14.97
C VAL A 71 -6.34 -4.84 -15.34
N PRO A 72 -6.34 -3.49 -15.40
CA PRO A 72 -5.12 -2.73 -15.68
C PRO A 72 -3.98 -3.02 -14.68
N TYR A 73 -4.33 -3.17 -13.40
CA TYR A 73 -3.38 -3.50 -12.33
C TYR A 73 -2.84 -4.92 -12.49
N LEU A 74 -3.69 -5.89 -12.85
CA LEU A 74 -3.22 -7.26 -13.12
C LEU A 74 -2.23 -7.30 -14.29
N ILE A 75 -2.48 -6.55 -15.35
CA ILE A 75 -1.58 -6.49 -16.51
C ILE A 75 -0.22 -5.96 -16.08
N VAL A 76 -0.18 -4.82 -15.39
CA VAL A 76 1.07 -4.23 -14.87
C VAL A 76 1.80 -5.21 -13.95
N LEU A 77 1.07 -5.89 -13.07
CA LEU A 77 1.63 -6.84 -12.13
C LEU A 77 2.28 -8.04 -12.83
N VAL A 78 1.64 -8.60 -13.85
CA VAL A 78 2.19 -9.71 -14.64
C VAL A 78 3.48 -9.30 -15.33
N PHE A 79 3.52 -8.11 -15.95
CA PHE A 79 4.75 -7.59 -16.56
C PHE A 79 5.88 -7.40 -15.55
N MET A 80 5.57 -6.85 -14.37
CA MET A 80 6.57 -6.66 -13.32
C MET A 80 7.11 -7.96 -12.77
N VAL A 81 6.23 -8.93 -12.48
CA VAL A 81 6.63 -10.25 -12.00
C VAL A 81 7.50 -10.93 -13.05
N GLY A 82 7.10 -10.89 -14.33
CA GLY A 82 7.89 -11.46 -15.42
C GLY A 82 9.28 -10.83 -15.55
N LYS A 83 9.36 -9.50 -15.49
CA LYS A 83 10.65 -8.79 -15.53
C LYS A 83 11.51 -9.14 -14.32
N PHE A 84 10.95 -9.09 -13.12
CA PHE A 84 11.65 -9.43 -11.89
C PHE A 84 12.20 -10.85 -11.90
N ILE A 85 11.42 -11.84 -12.35
CA ILE A 85 11.88 -13.23 -12.48
C ILE A 85 13.03 -13.35 -13.49
N THR A 86 12.94 -12.64 -14.63
CA THR A 86 13.98 -12.66 -15.66
C THR A 86 15.30 -12.13 -15.09
N GLU A 87 15.27 -10.93 -14.50
CA GLU A 87 16.42 -10.27 -13.85
C GLU A 87 17.01 -11.15 -12.72
N LEU A 88 16.15 -11.77 -11.91
CA LEU A 88 16.57 -12.66 -10.84
C LEU A 88 17.27 -13.91 -11.39
N SER A 89 16.78 -14.47 -12.49
CA SER A 89 17.34 -15.67 -13.11
C SER A 89 18.72 -15.42 -13.73
N GLU A 90 18.93 -14.24 -14.32
CA GLU A 90 20.21 -13.87 -14.94
C GLU A 90 21.33 -13.76 -13.90
N HIS A 91 20.99 -13.35 -12.68
CA HIS A 91 21.94 -13.13 -11.59
C HIS A 91 22.00 -14.29 -10.58
N VAL A 92 21.21 -15.35 -10.76
CA VAL A 92 21.05 -16.45 -9.78
C VAL A 92 22.38 -17.11 -9.38
N SER A 93 23.33 -17.18 -10.31
CA SER A 93 24.65 -17.77 -10.11
C SER A 93 25.56 -16.94 -9.21
N THR A 94 25.24 -15.65 -9.03
CA THR A 94 25.99 -14.71 -8.18
C THR A 94 25.42 -14.62 -6.76
N TYR A 95 24.26 -15.23 -6.50
CA TYR A 95 23.57 -15.12 -5.23
C TYR A 95 24.00 -16.19 -4.23
N ASP A 96 24.32 -15.75 -3.02
CA ASP A 96 24.58 -16.62 -1.89
C ASP A 96 23.36 -16.71 -0.94
N SER A 97 23.48 -17.51 0.12
CA SER A 97 22.43 -17.70 1.13
C SER A 97 21.99 -16.40 1.81
N SER A 98 22.87 -15.39 1.91
CA SER A 98 22.53 -14.12 2.54
C SER A 98 21.57 -13.29 1.67
N ILE A 99 21.75 -13.34 0.36
CA ILE A 99 20.86 -12.69 -0.61
C ILE A 99 19.48 -13.37 -0.64
N TYR A 100 19.43 -14.70 -0.62
CA TYR A 100 18.13 -15.39 -0.52
C TYR A 100 17.39 -15.07 0.78
N LEU A 101 18.10 -15.00 1.90
CA LEU A 101 17.53 -14.58 3.18
C LEU A 101 16.99 -13.14 3.10
N LEU A 102 17.74 -12.23 2.48
CA LEU A 102 17.31 -10.85 2.25
C LEU A 102 15.99 -10.77 1.50
N ILE A 103 15.87 -11.51 0.38
CA ILE A 103 14.64 -11.55 -0.43
C ILE A 103 13.46 -12.05 0.41
N ILE A 104 13.63 -13.09 1.22
CA ILE A 104 12.59 -13.63 2.10
C ILE A 104 12.16 -12.59 3.14
N ILE A 105 13.11 -11.88 3.76
CA ILE A 105 12.82 -10.84 4.75
C ILE A 105 12.01 -9.69 4.12
N ILE A 106 12.40 -9.24 2.91
CA ILE A 106 11.65 -8.21 2.17
C ILE A 106 10.25 -8.69 1.83
N PHE A 107 10.10 -9.94 1.39
CA PHE A 107 8.80 -10.56 1.09
C PHE A 107 7.88 -10.53 2.31
N ILE A 108 8.36 -11.00 3.47
CA ILE A 108 7.57 -11.04 4.70
C ILE A 108 7.21 -9.61 5.15
N GLY A 109 8.18 -8.70 5.16
CA GLY A 109 7.96 -7.32 5.61
C GLY A 109 6.94 -6.58 4.75
N THR A 110 7.06 -6.70 3.42
CA THR A 110 6.12 -6.06 2.48
C THR A 110 4.75 -6.70 2.49
N ALA A 111 4.64 -8.01 2.72
CA ALA A 111 3.35 -8.69 2.89
C ALA A 111 2.62 -8.18 4.14
N MET A 112 3.34 -8.05 5.26
CA MET A 112 2.80 -7.52 6.51
C MET A 112 2.38 -6.05 6.37
N ALA A 113 3.23 -5.22 5.77
CA ALA A 113 2.94 -3.80 5.55
C ALA A 113 1.73 -3.60 4.63
N GLY A 114 1.74 -4.23 3.44
CA GLY A 114 0.63 -4.13 2.48
C GLY A 114 -0.70 -4.62 3.05
N PHE A 115 -0.68 -5.71 3.84
CA PHE A 115 -1.86 -6.16 4.58
C PHE A 115 -2.35 -5.11 5.57
N CYS A 116 -1.49 -4.62 6.46
CA CYS A 116 -1.86 -3.67 7.50
C CYS A 116 -2.43 -2.38 6.91
N GLU A 117 -1.76 -1.82 5.91
CA GLU A 117 -2.15 -0.56 5.30
C GLU A 117 -3.52 -0.66 4.61
N GLU A 118 -3.75 -1.68 3.78
CA GLU A 118 -5.04 -1.82 3.12
C GLU A 118 -6.17 -2.13 4.10
N VAL A 119 -5.91 -2.97 5.11
CA VAL A 119 -6.88 -3.25 6.18
C VAL A 119 -7.25 -1.99 6.94
N ILE A 120 -6.27 -1.19 7.37
CA ILE A 120 -6.51 0.03 8.14
C ILE A 120 -7.26 1.05 7.28
N PHE A 121 -6.76 1.36 6.08
CA PHE A 121 -7.28 2.49 5.32
C PHE A 121 -8.54 2.15 4.51
N ARG A 122 -8.61 0.96 3.91
CA ARG A 122 -9.73 0.56 3.02
C ARG A 122 -10.69 -0.40 3.70
N GLY A 123 -10.20 -1.26 4.60
CA GLY A 123 -11.03 -2.15 5.40
C GLY A 123 -11.75 -1.42 6.54
N ILE A 124 -11.03 -0.66 7.37
CA ILE A 124 -11.58 -0.06 8.59
C ILE A 124 -11.99 1.39 8.35
N ILE A 125 -11.05 2.29 8.01
CA ILE A 125 -11.30 3.74 7.92
C ILE A 125 -12.36 4.04 6.86
N LEU A 126 -12.17 3.57 5.63
CA LEU A 126 -13.13 3.80 4.55
C LEU A 126 -14.54 3.33 4.94
N ASN A 127 -14.68 2.11 5.45
CA ASN A 127 -15.98 1.57 5.82
C ASN A 127 -16.60 2.24 7.05
N SER A 128 -15.79 2.69 8.00
CA SER A 128 -16.27 3.41 9.20
C SER A 128 -16.86 4.78 8.86
N PHE A 129 -16.27 5.50 7.89
CA PHE A 129 -16.74 6.83 7.51
C PHE A 129 -17.73 6.82 6.35
N LYS A 130 -17.84 5.72 5.61
CA LYS A 130 -18.69 5.61 4.42
C LYS A 130 -20.16 5.53 4.82
N SER A 131 -20.93 6.50 4.35
CA SER A 131 -22.40 6.48 4.35
C SER A 131 -22.93 7.01 3.03
N GLU A 132 -24.24 6.92 2.82
CA GLU A 132 -24.92 7.50 1.64
C GLU A 132 -24.62 9.00 1.46
N LYS A 133 -24.35 9.73 2.56
CA LYS A 133 -24.06 11.17 2.53
C LYS A 133 -22.57 11.51 2.62
N SER A 134 -21.72 10.60 3.08
CA SER A 134 -20.31 10.87 3.39
C SER A 134 -19.30 10.08 2.57
N TYR A 135 -19.74 9.31 1.55
CA TYR A 135 -18.83 8.46 0.76
C TYR A 135 -17.63 9.23 0.14
N ILE A 136 -17.81 10.47 -0.31
CA ILE A 136 -16.71 11.30 -0.83
C ILE A 136 -15.71 11.61 0.29
N ILE A 137 -16.19 12.06 1.45
CA ILE A 137 -15.35 12.38 2.61
C ILE A 137 -14.60 11.14 3.08
N ALA A 138 -15.28 9.99 3.14
CA ALA A 138 -14.65 8.71 3.49
C ALA A 138 -13.52 8.33 2.51
N MET A 139 -13.73 8.53 1.21
CA MET A 139 -12.70 8.29 0.19
C MET A 139 -11.50 9.22 0.35
N ILE A 140 -11.73 10.51 0.65
CA ILE A 140 -10.68 11.49 0.92
C ILE A 140 -9.89 11.12 2.17
N ILE A 141 -10.56 10.83 3.29
CA ILE A 141 -9.93 10.48 4.57
C ILE A 141 -9.07 9.22 4.41
N SER A 142 -9.59 8.20 3.74
CA SER A 142 -8.86 6.96 3.46
C SER A 142 -7.60 7.23 2.62
N SER A 143 -7.72 7.99 1.53
CA SER A 143 -6.60 8.27 0.62
C SER A 143 -5.54 9.17 1.24
N LEU A 144 -5.94 10.28 1.85
CA LEU A 144 -5.02 11.23 2.48
C LEU A 144 -4.41 10.65 3.75
N GLY A 145 -5.17 9.91 4.55
CA GLY A 145 -4.66 9.21 5.72
C GLY A 145 -3.55 8.23 5.34
N PHE A 146 -3.79 7.41 4.30
CA PHE A 146 -2.77 6.50 3.75
C PHE A 146 -1.51 7.26 3.31
N SER A 147 -1.69 8.41 2.67
CA SER A 147 -0.56 9.19 2.15
C SER A 147 0.26 9.82 3.29
N ILE A 148 -0.41 10.50 4.22
CA ILE A 148 0.21 11.30 5.28
C ILE A 148 1.05 10.44 6.23
N VAL A 149 0.65 9.19 6.52
CA VAL A 149 1.45 8.35 7.43
C VAL A 149 2.87 8.11 6.92
N HIS A 150 3.11 8.23 5.61
CA HIS A 150 4.45 8.11 5.02
C HIS A 150 5.38 9.28 5.35
N ILE A 151 4.88 10.39 5.91
CA ILE A 151 5.74 11.44 6.45
C ILE A 151 6.61 10.94 7.61
N THR A 152 6.20 9.85 8.27
CA THR A 152 6.95 9.21 9.36
C THR A 152 8.28 8.61 8.90
N THR A 153 8.50 8.48 7.59
CA THR A 153 9.80 8.08 7.02
C THR A 153 10.94 9.03 7.41
N ILE A 154 10.64 10.28 7.83
CA ILE A 154 11.64 11.19 8.42
C ILE A 154 12.26 10.60 9.69
N VAL A 155 11.46 9.91 10.51
CA VAL A 155 11.95 9.23 11.73
C VAL A 155 12.88 8.07 11.35
N MET A 156 12.72 7.51 10.15
CA MET A 156 13.57 6.47 9.56
C MET A 156 14.76 7.08 8.77
N GLY A 157 15.14 8.33 9.07
CA GLY A 157 16.33 8.98 8.52
C GLY A 157 16.17 9.63 7.15
N ASN A 158 14.97 9.66 6.55
CA ASN A 158 14.77 10.36 5.28
C ASN A 158 14.80 11.88 5.43
N SER A 159 15.23 12.58 4.37
CA SER A 159 15.08 14.03 4.32
C SER A 159 13.60 14.42 4.24
N LEU A 160 13.28 15.66 4.63
CA LEU A 160 11.92 16.19 4.48
C LEU A 160 11.44 16.13 3.02
N ILE A 161 12.34 16.39 2.07
CA ILE A 161 12.02 16.37 0.64
C ILE A 161 11.66 14.94 0.22
N ASP A 162 12.46 13.94 0.59
CA ASP A 162 12.20 12.53 0.25
C ASP A 162 10.90 12.02 0.88
N ALA A 163 10.61 12.44 2.12
CA ALA A 163 9.36 12.10 2.79
C ALA A 163 8.15 12.73 2.09
N LEU A 164 8.23 13.99 1.67
CA LEU A 164 7.17 14.65 0.90
C LEU A 164 6.97 14.00 -0.48
N ILE A 165 8.05 13.59 -1.14
CA ILE A 165 7.99 12.82 -2.38
C ILE A 165 7.29 11.48 -2.14
N THR A 166 7.60 10.79 -1.04
CA THR A 166 6.94 9.53 -0.66
C THR A 166 5.45 9.74 -0.41
N VAL A 167 5.06 10.80 0.31
CA VAL A 167 3.66 11.18 0.53
C VAL A 167 2.95 11.48 -0.80
N PHE A 168 3.62 12.15 -1.73
CA PHE A 168 3.05 12.45 -3.05
C PHE A 168 2.80 11.17 -3.85
N TYR A 169 3.80 10.29 -3.99
CA TYR A 169 3.62 9.04 -4.75
C TYR A 169 2.63 8.08 -4.09
N SER A 170 2.66 7.97 -2.75
CA SER A 170 1.68 7.15 -2.02
C SER A 170 0.26 7.72 -2.17
N SER A 171 0.09 9.03 -2.37
CA SER A 171 -1.22 9.60 -2.67
C SER A 171 -1.78 9.15 -4.01
N LEU A 172 -0.96 9.00 -5.05
CA LEU A 172 -1.44 8.52 -6.35
C LEU A 172 -2.07 7.13 -6.23
N LEU A 173 -1.37 6.22 -5.55
CA LEU A 173 -1.90 4.89 -5.21
C LEU A 173 -3.13 5.01 -4.29
N GLY A 174 -3.02 5.87 -3.27
CA GLY A 174 -4.04 6.29 -2.32
C GLY A 174 -5.42 6.47 -2.93
N PHE A 175 -5.49 7.44 -3.83
CA PHE A 175 -6.69 7.89 -4.53
C PHE A 175 -7.21 6.86 -5.54
N ALA A 176 -6.35 6.08 -6.19
CA ALA A 176 -6.80 5.04 -7.12
C ALA A 176 -7.43 3.85 -6.37
N PHE A 177 -6.74 3.38 -5.32
CA PHE A 177 -7.12 2.19 -4.56
C PHE A 177 -8.43 2.35 -3.81
N VAL A 178 -8.73 3.55 -3.30
CA VAL A 178 -10.01 3.79 -2.65
C VAL A 178 -11.19 3.64 -3.61
N GLY A 179 -11.02 4.07 -4.87
CA GLY A 179 -12.02 3.87 -5.92
C GLY A 179 -12.21 2.39 -6.26
N LEU A 180 -11.12 1.64 -6.36
CA LEU A 180 -11.15 0.20 -6.58
C LEU A 180 -11.84 -0.55 -5.43
N ALA A 181 -11.53 -0.19 -4.18
CA ALA A 181 -12.17 -0.76 -2.99
C ALA A 181 -13.69 -0.52 -3.02
N MET A 182 -14.13 0.68 -3.38
CA MET A 182 -15.54 1.03 -3.52
C MET A 182 -16.25 0.23 -4.62
N LYS A 183 -15.56 -0.05 -5.74
CA LYS A 183 -16.10 -0.81 -6.88
C LYS A 183 -16.15 -2.31 -6.65
N MET A 184 -15.06 -2.89 -6.14
CA MET A 184 -14.93 -4.33 -5.92
C MET A 184 -15.63 -4.78 -4.65
N ASN A 185 -15.74 -3.91 -3.64
CA ASN A 185 -16.18 -4.29 -2.29
C ASN A 185 -15.38 -5.47 -1.73
N ASN A 186 -14.10 -5.53 -2.07
CA ASN A 186 -13.14 -6.54 -1.68
C ASN A 186 -11.74 -5.92 -1.71
N ILE A 187 -11.02 -6.00 -0.59
CA ILE A 187 -9.68 -5.41 -0.44
C ILE A 187 -8.54 -6.40 -0.73
N TRP A 188 -8.81 -7.70 -0.83
CA TRP A 188 -7.77 -8.72 -1.08
C TRP A 188 -6.98 -8.51 -2.37
N PRO A 189 -7.59 -8.16 -3.52
CA PRO A 189 -6.80 -7.85 -4.71
C PRO A 189 -5.86 -6.66 -4.49
N LEU A 190 -6.30 -5.67 -3.71
CA LEU A 190 -5.49 -4.51 -3.35
C LEU A 190 -4.33 -4.91 -2.44
N ILE A 191 -4.59 -5.73 -1.42
CA ILE A 191 -3.56 -6.28 -0.53
C ILE A 191 -2.50 -7.02 -1.35
N ILE A 192 -2.93 -7.96 -2.21
CA ILE A 192 -2.02 -8.80 -3.00
C ILE A 192 -1.19 -7.95 -3.95
N PHE A 193 -1.82 -7.02 -4.69
CA PHE A 193 -1.08 -6.15 -5.58
C PHE A 193 -0.10 -5.26 -4.81
N HIS A 194 -0.55 -4.61 -3.74
CA HIS A 194 0.30 -3.68 -2.98
C HIS A 194 1.51 -4.40 -2.38
N PHE A 195 1.28 -5.58 -1.80
CA PHE A 195 2.36 -6.45 -1.32
C PHE A 195 3.35 -6.80 -2.45
N ILE A 196 2.89 -7.40 -3.56
CA ILE A 196 3.79 -7.85 -4.63
C ILE A 196 4.50 -6.66 -5.28
N TRP A 197 3.81 -5.54 -5.46
CA TRP A 197 4.36 -4.29 -5.96
C TRP A 197 5.52 -3.81 -5.09
N ASN A 198 5.28 -3.66 -3.78
CA ASN A 198 6.31 -3.23 -2.84
C ASN A 198 7.46 -4.24 -2.79
N PHE A 199 7.16 -5.54 -2.74
CA PHE A 199 8.17 -6.59 -2.76
C PHE A 199 9.11 -6.44 -3.95
N ILE A 200 8.58 -6.30 -5.17
CA ILE A 200 9.39 -6.16 -6.38
C ILE A 200 10.22 -4.87 -6.32
N LEU A 201 9.63 -3.74 -5.91
CA LEU A 201 10.36 -2.46 -5.79
C LEU A 201 11.54 -2.58 -4.82
N PHE A 202 11.28 -3.02 -3.59
CA PHE A 202 12.29 -3.11 -2.54
C PHE A 202 13.34 -4.19 -2.82
N ALA A 203 12.93 -5.35 -3.35
CA ALA A 203 13.88 -6.39 -3.72
C ALA A 203 14.77 -5.94 -4.86
N SER A 204 14.21 -5.31 -5.89
CA SER A 204 15.01 -4.82 -7.03
C SER A 204 15.93 -3.68 -6.65
N GLU A 205 15.50 -2.75 -5.79
CA GLU A 205 16.38 -1.69 -5.27
C GLU A 205 17.55 -2.29 -4.46
N SER A 206 17.28 -3.28 -3.60
CA SER A 206 18.33 -3.96 -2.81
C SER A 206 19.34 -4.71 -3.66
N LEU A 207 18.87 -5.34 -4.74
CA LEU A 207 19.67 -6.18 -5.62
C LEU A 207 20.20 -5.42 -6.85
N GLN A 208 19.90 -4.12 -6.96
CA GLN A 208 20.25 -3.26 -8.09
C GLN A 208 19.73 -3.79 -9.44
N LEU A 209 18.53 -4.36 -9.44
CA LEU A 209 17.87 -4.87 -10.65
C LEU A 209 17.11 -3.73 -11.37
N GLU A 210 17.19 -3.73 -12.70
CA GLU A 210 16.63 -2.67 -13.53
C GLU A 210 15.12 -2.85 -13.77
N ILE A 211 14.27 -2.37 -12.86
CA ILE A 211 12.79 -2.42 -13.00
C ILE A 211 12.12 -1.09 -13.39
N SER A 212 12.92 -0.09 -13.78
CA SER A 212 12.56 1.33 -13.85
C SER A 212 11.34 1.69 -14.72
N MET A 213 11.11 1.01 -15.84
CA MET A 213 9.99 1.36 -16.75
C MET A 213 8.60 1.05 -16.17
N ALA A 214 8.46 0.02 -15.34
CA ALA A 214 7.14 -0.41 -14.85
C ALA A 214 6.59 0.50 -13.73
N ALA A 215 7.47 1.02 -12.88
CA ALA A 215 7.13 1.96 -11.81
C ALA A 215 6.49 3.25 -12.36
N GLY A 216 7.09 3.83 -13.40
CA GLY A 216 6.58 5.04 -14.05
C GLY A 216 5.20 4.85 -14.69
N ILE A 217 5.00 3.74 -15.40
CA ILE A 217 3.72 3.41 -16.05
C ILE A 217 2.60 3.27 -15.00
N CYS A 218 2.88 2.64 -13.86
CA CYS A 218 1.88 2.48 -12.81
C CYS A 218 1.45 3.81 -12.18
N ASN A 219 2.39 4.74 -11.95
CA ASN A 219 2.05 6.07 -11.43
C ASN A 219 1.13 6.84 -12.37
N VAL A 220 1.42 6.80 -13.68
CA VAL A 220 0.56 7.39 -14.71
C VAL A 220 -0.82 6.71 -14.71
N MET A 221 -0.84 5.38 -14.67
CA MET A 221 -2.08 4.60 -14.58
C MET A 221 -2.90 4.98 -13.33
N ASN A 222 -2.26 5.15 -12.16
CA ASN A 222 -2.93 5.52 -10.92
C ASN A 222 -3.67 6.86 -11.05
N ILE A 223 -3.10 7.84 -11.75
CA ILE A 223 -3.76 9.14 -12.01
C ILE A 223 -5.05 8.93 -12.81
N PHE A 224 -4.98 8.19 -13.92
CA PHE A 224 -6.15 7.92 -14.75
C PHE A 224 -7.21 7.10 -14.01
N MET A 225 -6.78 6.05 -13.30
CA MET A 225 -7.69 5.19 -12.54
C MET A 225 -8.35 5.96 -11.39
N ALA A 226 -7.62 6.83 -10.69
CA ALA A 226 -8.20 7.72 -9.68
C ALA A 226 -9.30 8.58 -10.29
N ILE A 227 -9.03 9.30 -11.39
CA ILE A 227 -10.02 10.17 -12.03
C ILE A 227 -11.26 9.36 -12.46
N ILE A 228 -11.06 8.27 -13.20
CA ILE A 228 -12.15 7.46 -13.75
C ILE A 228 -13.00 6.85 -12.62
N LEU A 229 -12.36 6.21 -11.64
CA LEU A 229 -13.08 5.51 -10.57
C LEU A 229 -13.80 6.47 -9.66
N TRP A 230 -13.23 7.65 -9.36
CA TRP A 230 -13.92 8.66 -8.56
C TRP A 230 -15.18 9.16 -9.26
N VAL A 231 -15.10 9.47 -10.56
CA VAL A 231 -16.28 9.89 -11.33
C VAL A 231 -17.33 8.80 -11.35
N VAL A 232 -16.95 7.55 -11.65
CA VAL A 232 -17.88 6.41 -11.70
C VAL A 232 -18.55 6.19 -10.36
N VAL A 233 -17.79 6.15 -9.26
CA VAL A 233 -18.31 5.94 -7.91
C VAL A 233 -19.27 7.08 -7.51
N ILE A 234 -18.91 8.34 -7.76
CA ILE A 234 -19.77 9.49 -7.45
C ILE A 234 -21.10 9.41 -8.22
N VAL A 235 -21.05 9.08 -9.52
CA VAL A 235 -22.26 8.97 -10.34
C VAL A 235 -23.15 7.82 -9.86
N GLU A 236 -22.57 6.67 -9.53
CA GLU A 236 -23.32 5.51 -9.04
C GLU A 236 -23.98 5.75 -7.68
N GLU A 237 -23.24 6.32 -6.71
CA GLU A 237 -23.78 6.62 -5.38
C GLU A 237 -24.89 7.68 -5.45
N LYS A 238 -24.73 8.73 -6.29
CA LYS A 238 -25.81 9.70 -6.55
C LYS A 238 -27.05 9.05 -7.16
N ARG A 239 -26.88 8.14 -8.12
CA ARG A 239 -28.00 7.40 -8.75
C ARG A 239 -28.73 6.51 -7.74
N LYS A 240 -28.00 5.81 -6.86
CA LYS A 240 -28.58 4.99 -5.79
C LYS A 240 -29.40 5.84 -4.83
N HIS A 241 -28.85 6.95 -4.36
CA HIS A 241 -29.55 7.88 -3.47
C HIS A 241 -30.84 8.41 -4.12
N ARG A 242 -30.78 8.87 -5.38
CA ARG A 242 -31.96 9.36 -6.11
C ARG A 242 -33.04 8.29 -6.27
N LYS A 243 -32.68 7.05 -6.62
CA LYS A 243 -33.66 5.95 -6.74
C LYS A 243 -34.36 5.67 -5.41
N LYS A 244 -33.61 5.65 -4.30
CA LYS A 244 -34.15 5.41 -2.96
C LYS A 244 -35.12 6.52 -2.53
N THR A 245 -34.80 7.78 -2.83
CA THR A 245 -35.72 8.90 -2.54
C THR A 245 -37.00 8.86 -3.38
N ILE A 246 -36.95 8.37 -4.63
CA ILE A 246 -38.15 8.22 -5.47
C ILE A 246 -39.04 7.09 -4.96
N LEU A 247 -38.46 5.99 -4.47
CA LEU A 247 -39.22 4.85 -3.93
C LEU A 247 -39.81 5.09 -2.53
N ALA A 248 -39.36 6.14 -1.84
CA ALA A 248 -39.82 6.49 -0.49
C ALA A 248 -40.95 7.53 -0.48
N ASN A 249 -41.26 8.13 -1.63
CA ASN A 249 -42.34 9.11 -1.85
C ASN A 249 -43.46 8.48 -2.67
#